data_AF-A0A958ZMI2-F1
#
_entry.id   AF-A0A958ZMI2-F1
#
_cell.length_a   1.000
_cell.length_b   1.000
_cell.length_c   1.000
_cell.angle_alpha   90.00
_cell.angle_beta   90.00
_cell.angle_gamma   90.00
#
_symmetry.space_group_name_H-M   'P 1'
#
loop_
_entity.id
_entity.type
_entity.pdbx_description
1 polymer ?
#
loop_
_entity_poly.entity_id
_entity_poly.type
_entity_poly.pdbx_seq_one_letter_code
_entity_poly.pdbx_strand_id
1 'polypeptide(L)'
;MDQVISPILWLVVVVGIDVSHVYATLFRTYFDRKMREERIALLVFAPLVSFIFGVFLYSHSAMTFWRVLAYLAVYYFVEKQYGLYRLKKKKNGEASLIGKLGIYSLTVYPILYWHLTLPKNFSWFVEGDFFAFNFLANSLRLQLLNISAVLFLFIQICYLGREIFRLNKGSSISIPKNLLYLGTFLCWYGGIVLSNGDLTFTITNVICHGLPYIALVWGFEAKKNRSWSFGGKKVVCFLLFLFLLSFVEEGVWDFFVWDEHKELFLGVTYPLFDKNILKILVPFLTIPQMTHYFLDAFIWRLSKPQDHVSDVLVSEHAV
;
A
#
# COMPACT_ATOMS: atom_id res chain seq x y z
N MET A 1 1.01 8.62 -25.82
CA MET A 1 2.05 9.48 -25.23
C MET A 1 2.19 9.01 -23.80
N ASP A 2 3.25 8.26 -23.51
CA ASP A 2 3.60 7.94 -22.14
C ASP A 2 3.92 9.25 -21.44
N GLN A 3 3.03 9.70 -20.57
CA GLN A 3 3.29 10.89 -19.76
C GLN A 3 4.33 10.50 -18.72
N VAL A 4 5.60 10.75 -19.05
CA VAL A 4 6.71 10.65 -18.10
C VAL A 4 6.37 11.52 -16.90
N ILE A 5 6.45 10.95 -15.71
CA ILE A 5 6.19 11.67 -14.46
C ILE A 5 7.26 12.76 -14.34
N SER A 6 6.86 14.02 -14.19
CA SER A 6 7.86 15.08 -13.98
C SER A 6 8.60 14.84 -12.65
N PRO A 7 9.90 15.19 -12.55
CA PRO A 7 10.69 14.94 -11.33
C PRO A 7 10.04 15.53 -10.07
N ILE A 8 9.42 16.70 -10.19
CA ILE A 8 8.69 17.34 -9.08
C ILE A 8 7.44 16.53 -8.69
N LEU A 9 6.69 16.04 -9.67
CA LEU A 9 5.50 15.24 -9.40
C LEU A 9 5.87 13.89 -8.77
N TRP A 10 6.96 13.27 -9.25
CA TRP A 10 7.53 12.07 -8.67
C TRP A 10 7.98 12.33 -7.22
N LEU A 11 8.69 13.42 -6.95
CA LEU A 11 9.12 13.81 -5.60
C LEU A 11 7.92 14.00 -4.65
N VAL A 12 6.85 14.66 -5.11
CA VAL A 12 5.67 14.90 -4.26
C VAL A 12 4.90 13.60 -4.02
N VAL A 13 4.68 12.79 -5.05
CA VAL A 13 3.84 11.58 -4.96
C VAL A 13 4.64 10.42 -4.37
N VAL A 14 5.74 10.02 -4.99
CA VAL A 14 6.52 8.85 -4.57
C VAL A 14 7.25 9.14 -3.26
N VAL A 15 8.12 10.15 -3.20
CA VAL A 15 8.89 10.42 -1.97
C VAL A 15 7.98 10.97 -0.87
N GLY A 16 7.13 11.95 -1.20
CA GLY A 16 6.28 12.66 -0.24
C GLY A 16 5.07 11.90 0.28
N ILE A 17 4.61 10.83 -0.40
CA ILE A 17 3.46 10.03 0.03
C ILE A 17 3.81 8.56 0.14
N ASP A 18 4.37 7.94 -0.91
CA ASP A 18 4.67 6.50 -0.91
C ASP A 18 5.77 6.19 0.11
N VAL A 19 6.99 6.66 -0.09
CA VAL A 19 8.08 6.35 0.84
C VAL A 19 7.81 6.97 2.22
N SER A 20 7.15 8.12 2.28
CA SER A 20 6.82 8.80 3.54
C SER A 20 5.84 8.01 4.42
N HIS A 21 4.87 7.29 3.84
CA HIS A 21 3.93 6.52 4.64
C HIS A 21 4.61 5.33 5.34
N VAL A 22 5.66 4.76 4.74
CA VAL A 22 6.48 3.69 5.33
C VAL A 22 7.06 4.17 6.66
N TYR A 23 7.64 5.37 6.68
CA TYR A 23 8.20 5.97 7.89
C TYR A 23 7.16 6.37 8.94
N ALA A 24 5.90 6.60 8.56
CA ALA A 24 4.84 6.84 9.53
C ALA A 24 4.66 5.65 10.49
N THR A 25 5.03 4.44 10.07
CA THR A 25 5.05 3.23 10.92
C THR A 25 5.90 3.41 12.17
N LEU A 26 6.97 4.20 12.12
CA LEU A 26 7.86 4.45 13.26
C LEU A 26 7.10 4.98 14.47
N PHE A 27 6.10 5.83 14.26
CA PHE A 27 5.28 6.42 15.32
C PHE A 27 4.44 5.39 16.06
N ARG A 28 3.98 4.34 15.35
CA ARG A 28 3.21 3.24 15.93
C ARG A 28 4.07 2.10 16.45
N THR A 29 5.38 2.14 16.23
CA THR A 29 6.30 1.04 16.54
C THR A 29 7.46 1.53 17.39
N TYR A 30 8.56 1.95 16.77
CA TYR A 30 9.80 2.28 17.44
C TYR A 30 9.70 3.54 18.32
N PHE A 31 8.81 4.49 18.04
CA PHE A 31 8.60 5.66 18.90
C PHE A 31 7.55 5.42 19.99
N ASP A 32 6.71 4.40 19.86
CA ASP A 32 5.75 4.03 20.89
C ASP A 32 6.42 3.20 22.01
N ARG A 33 6.59 3.82 23.19
CA ARG A 33 7.25 3.19 24.34
C ARG A 33 6.63 1.85 24.72
N LYS A 34 5.30 1.76 24.71
CA LYS A 34 4.62 0.52 25.10
C LYS A 34 4.86 -0.60 24.08
N MET A 35 4.88 -0.27 22.79
CA MET A 35 5.21 -1.25 21.75
C MET A 35 6.64 -1.77 21.89
N ARG A 36 7.60 -0.90 22.26
CA ARG A 36 8.94 -1.35 22.59
C ARG A 36 8.95 -2.28 23.79
N GLU A 37 8.27 -1.94 24.88
CA GLU A 37 8.26 -2.76 26.10
C GLU A 37 7.57 -4.12 25.89
N GLU A 38 6.48 -4.17 25.12
CA GLU A 38 5.66 -5.39 24.97
C GLU A 38 6.03 -6.26 23.75
N ARG A 39 6.69 -5.68 22.74
CA ARG A 39 6.90 -6.32 21.44
C ARG A 39 8.31 -6.08 20.87
N ILE A 40 9.33 -5.83 21.71
CA ILE A 40 10.71 -5.59 21.23
C ILE A 40 11.22 -6.67 20.28
N ALA A 41 10.91 -7.94 20.57
CA ALA A 41 11.32 -9.05 19.71
C ALA A 41 10.78 -8.87 18.29
N LEU A 42 9.51 -8.48 18.13
CA LEU A 42 8.93 -8.21 16.82
C LEU A 42 9.65 -7.06 16.11
N LEU A 43 9.94 -5.97 16.83
CA LEU A 43 10.61 -4.79 16.27
C LEU A 43 12.06 -5.07 15.85
N VAL A 44 12.74 -5.99 16.51
CA VAL A 44 14.12 -6.38 16.16
C VAL A 44 14.14 -7.44 15.06
N PHE A 45 13.31 -8.47 15.17
CA PHE A 45 13.34 -9.59 14.23
C PHE A 45 12.70 -9.26 12.89
N ALA A 46 11.71 -8.35 12.81
CA ALA A 46 11.09 -7.97 11.54
C ALA A 46 12.12 -7.46 10.51
N PRO A 47 12.93 -6.41 10.79
CA PRO A 47 13.93 -5.94 9.82
C PRO A 47 15.02 -6.96 9.54
N LEU A 48 15.43 -7.76 10.54
CA LEU A 48 16.44 -8.81 10.35
C LEU A 48 15.95 -9.92 9.41
N VAL A 49 14.72 -10.39 9.61
CA VAL A 49 14.10 -11.41 8.75
C VAL A 49 13.87 -10.86 7.35
N SER A 50 13.38 -9.61 7.23
CA SER A 50 13.24 -8.94 5.93
C SER A 50 14.57 -8.88 5.18
N PHE A 51 15.65 -8.51 5.86
CA PHE A 51 16.98 -8.43 5.26
C PHE A 51 17.51 -9.80 4.83
N ILE A 52 17.52 -10.79 5.74
CA ILE A 52 18.04 -12.14 5.44
C ILE A 52 17.26 -12.78 4.30
N PHE A 53 15.93 -12.66 4.33
CA PHE A 53 15.06 -13.19 3.29
C PHE A 53 15.28 -12.48 1.95
N GLY A 54 15.45 -11.16 1.97
CA GLY A 54 15.76 -10.38 0.77
C GLY A 54 17.10 -10.79 0.15
N VAL A 55 18.15 -10.93 0.95
CA VAL A 55 19.48 -11.41 0.50
C VAL A 55 19.37 -12.81 -0.12
N PHE A 56 18.64 -13.72 0.52
CA PHE A 56 18.41 -15.07 -0.01
C PHE A 56 17.75 -15.04 -1.39
N LEU A 57 16.66 -14.29 -1.55
CA LEU A 57 15.94 -14.20 -2.82
C LEU A 57 16.76 -13.52 -3.91
N TYR A 58 17.38 -12.38 -3.61
CA TYR A 58 18.16 -11.61 -4.60
C TYR A 58 19.40 -12.41 -5.04
N SER A 59 20.01 -13.16 -4.13
CA SER A 59 21.14 -14.05 -4.45
C SER A 59 20.75 -15.18 -5.41
N HIS A 60 19.50 -15.64 -5.37
CA HIS A 60 18.98 -16.61 -6.33
C HIS A 60 18.67 -15.97 -7.69
N SER A 61 17.95 -14.85 -7.69
CA SER A 61 17.66 -14.05 -8.89
C SER A 61 17.09 -12.69 -8.49
N ALA A 62 17.65 -11.61 -9.06
CA ALA A 62 17.12 -10.26 -8.88
C ALA A 62 15.63 -10.17 -9.28
N MET A 63 15.24 -10.82 -10.38
CA MET A 63 13.84 -10.81 -10.81
C MET A 63 12.92 -11.59 -9.87
N THR A 64 13.40 -12.69 -9.28
CA THR A 64 12.63 -13.43 -8.26
C THR A 64 12.42 -12.58 -7.01
N PHE A 65 13.45 -11.83 -6.58
CA PHE A 65 13.34 -10.88 -5.47
C PHE A 65 12.26 -9.83 -5.75
N TRP A 66 12.37 -9.11 -6.86
CA TRP A 66 11.43 -8.04 -7.20
C TRP A 66 10.00 -8.55 -7.38
N ARG A 67 9.82 -9.72 -7.99
CA ARG A 67 8.50 -10.36 -8.12
C ARG A 67 7.89 -10.75 -6.78
N VAL A 68 8.67 -11.33 -5.87
CA VAL A 68 8.18 -11.66 -4.52
C VAL A 68 7.84 -10.39 -3.75
N LEU A 69 8.67 -9.34 -3.85
CA LEU A 69 8.40 -8.06 -3.22
C LEU A 69 7.14 -7.40 -3.78
N ALA A 70 6.93 -7.43 -5.10
CA ALA A 70 5.72 -6.94 -5.77
C ALA A 70 4.47 -7.66 -5.26
N TYR A 71 4.48 -8.99 -5.16
CA TYR A 71 3.33 -9.73 -4.65
C TYR A 71 3.11 -9.55 -3.15
N LEU A 72 4.18 -9.34 -2.36
CA LEU A 72 4.05 -8.98 -0.96
C LEU A 72 3.37 -7.62 -0.81
N ALA A 73 3.76 -6.63 -1.63
CA ALA A 73 3.11 -5.33 -1.70
C ALA A 73 1.64 -5.46 -2.12
N VAL A 74 1.33 -6.18 -3.20
CA VAL A 74 -0.05 -6.41 -3.65
C VAL A 74 -0.89 -7.03 -2.52
N TYR A 75 -0.40 -8.08 -1.87
CA TYR A 75 -1.08 -8.71 -0.74
C TYR A 75 -1.36 -7.71 0.38
N TYR A 76 -0.34 -6.94 0.76
CA TYR A 76 -0.44 -5.91 1.78
C TYR A 76 -1.51 -4.86 1.44
N PHE A 77 -1.51 -4.36 0.21
CA PHE A 77 -2.45 -3.34 -0.26
C PHE A 77 -3.89 -3.87 -0.29
N VAL A 78 -4.11 -5.09 -0.77
CA VAL A 78 -5.42 -5.76 -0.78
C VAL A 78 -5.97 -5.89 0.65
N GLU A 79 -5.16 -6.41 1.58
CA GLU A 79 -5.56 -6.58 2.98
C GLU A 79 -5.85 -5.23 3.66
N LYS A 80 -5.14 -4.17 3.27
CA LYS A 80 -5.37 -2.82 3.79
C LYS A 80 -6.73 -2.26 3.39
N GLN A 81 -7.13 -2.40 2.13
CA GLN A 81 -8.46 -1.96 1.68
C GLN A 81 -9.58 -2.69 2.44
N TYR A 82 -9.43 -4.00 2.62
CA TYR A 82 -10.36 -4.79 3.42
C TYR A 82 -10.35 -4.40 4.91
N GLY A 83 -9.18 -4.13 5.49
CA GLY A 83 -9.02 -3.68 6.87
C GLY A 83 -9.77 -2.38 7.14
N LEU A 84 -9.59 -1.37 6.28
CA LEU A 84 -10.32 -0.09 6.36
C LEU A 84 -11.83 -0.27 6.18
N TYR A 85 -12.25 -1.14 5.26
CA TYR A 85 -13.66 -1.47 5.05
C TYR A 85 -14.27 -2.08 6.32
N ARG A 86 -13.55 -2.99 6.99
CA ARG A 86 -13.98 -3.63 8.24
C ARG A 86 -14.10 -2.64 9.40
N LEU A 87 -13.20 -1.67 9.52
CA LEU A 87 -13.27 -0.64 10.57
C LEU A 87 -14.53 0.21 10.44
N LYS A 88 -14.85 0.66 9.21
CA LYS A 88 -16.06 1.46 8.93
C LYS A 88 -17.35 0.65 9.07
N LYS A 89 -17.26 -0.66 8.84
CA LYS A 89 -18.33 -1.65 9.02
C LYS A 89 -18.66 -1.91 10.49
N LYS A 90 -17.68 -1.96 11.40
CA LYS A 90 -17.91 -2.17 12.85
C LYS A 90 -18.79 -1.06 13.45
N LYS A 91 -18.64 0.19 13.00
CA LYS A 91 -19.51 1.31 13.39
C LYS A 91 -20.95 1.18 12.91
N ASN A 92 -21.21 0.35 11.91
CA ASN A 92 -22.51 0.20 11.25
C ASN A 92 -23.09 -1.22 11.34
N GLY A 93 -22.54 -2.07 12.22
CA GLY A 93 -23.21 -3.28 12.73
C GLY A 93 -23.42 -4.47 11.79
N GLU A 94 -22.61 -4.72 10.76
CA GLU A 94 -22.95 -5.81 9.82
C GLU A 94 -21.77 -6.61 9.29
N ALA A 95 -21.74 -7.94 9.47
CA ALA A 95 -20.85 -8.87 8.78
C ALA A 95 -21.55 -9.62 7.64
N SER A 96 -21.34 -9.19 6.38
CA SER A 96 -21.81 -9.95 5.21
C SER A 96 -20.65 -10.49 4.37
N LEU A 97 -20.85 -11.69 3.83
CA LEU A 97 -19.96 -12.29 2.83
C LEU A 97 -19.93 -11.44 1.55
N ILE A 98 -21.08 -10.92 1.11
CA ILE A 98 -21.20 -10.09 -0.10
C ILE A 98 -20.33 -8.83 0.01
N GLY A 99 -20.29 -8.16 1.17
CA GLY A 99 -19.45 -6.98 1.36
C GLY A 99 -17.95 -7.31 1.32
N LYS A 100 -17.56 -8.47 1.87
CA LYS A 100 -16.18 -8.98 1.78
C LYS A 100 -15.81 -9.30 0.33
N LEU A 101 -16.63 -10.10 -0.36
CA LEU A 101 -16.39 -10.44 -1.77
C LEU A 101 -16.36 -9.18 -2.65
N GLY A 102 -17.25 -8.22 -2.40
CA GLY A 102 -17.28 -6.93 -3.09
C GLY A 102 -15.93 -6.22 -3.05
N ILE A 103 -15.42 -5.92 -1.86
CA ILE A 103 -14.16 -5.18 -1.71
C ILE A 103 -12.94 -5.96 -2.20
N TYR A 104 -12.87 -7.28 -1.97
CA TYR A 104 -11.77 -8.10 -2.51
C TYR A 104 -11.81 -8.16 -4.04
N SER A 105 -13.00 -8.26 -4.65
CA SER A 105 -13.10 -8.30 -6.11
C SER A 105 -12.68 -6.99 -6.77
N LEU A 106 -12.85 -5.84 -6.10
CA LEU A 106 -12.37 -4.53 -6.57
C LEU A 106 -10.84 -4.47 -6.71
N THR A 107 -10.11 -5.23 -5.91
CA THR A 107 -8.64 -5.22 -5.92
C THR A 107 -8.06 -6.43 -6.67
N VAL A 108 -8.68 -7.61 -6.54
CA VAL A 108 -8.20 -8.85 -7.17
C VAL A 108 -8.47 -8.87 -8.68
N TYR A 109 -9.63 -8.39 -9.14
CA TYR A 109 -9.91 -8.39 -10.59
C TYR A 109 -8.91 -7.56 -11.40
N PRO A 110 -8.55 -6.31 -11.02
CA PRO A 110 -7.53 -5.55 -11.72
C PRO A 110 -6.16 -6.24 -11.77
N ILE A 111 -5.77 -6.95 -10.70
CA ILE A 111 -4.53 -7.74 -10.68
C ILE A 111 -4.61 -8.91 -11.67
N LEU A 112 -5.72 -9.66 -11.70
CA LEU A 112 -5.91 -10.72 -12.70
C LEU A 112 -5.90 -10.17 -14.12
N TYR A 113 -6.58 -9.04 -14.34
CA TYR A 113 -6.56 -8.31 -15.61
C TYR A 113 -5.13 -7.99 -16.04
N TRP A 114 -4.31 -7.46 -15.13
CA TRP A 114 -2.90 -7.16 -15.40
C TRP A 114 -2.15 -8.40 -15.91
N HIS A 115 -2.19 -9.52 -15.17
CA HIS A 115 -1.46 -10.74 -15.56
C HIS A 115 -1.89 -11.30 -16.93
N LEU A 116 -3.18 -11.20 -17.26
CA LEU A 116 -3.74 -11.73 -18.51
C LEU A 116 -3.48 -10.81 -19.71
N THR A 117 -3.20 -9.53 -19.46
CA THR A 117 -3.07 -8.48 -20.48
C THR A 117 -1.68 -7.84 -20.57
N LEU A 118 -0.67 -8.43 -19.90
CA LEU A 118 0.74 -8.05 -20.09
C LEU A 118 1.17 -8.18 -21.57
N PRO A 119 2.10 -7.34 -22.07
CA PRO A 119 2.83 -6.28 -21.33
C PRO A 119 1.98 -5.02 -21.08
N LYS A 120 2.39 -4.21 -20.10
CA LYS A 120 1.82 -2.91 -19.74
C LYS A 120 2.90 -1.83 -19.78
N ASN A 121 2.51 -0.57 -19.88
CA ASN A 121 3.47 0.55 -19.87
C ASN A 121 3.78 1.03 -18.43
N PHE A 122 3.55 0.19 -17.44
CA PHE A 122 3.80 0.46 -16.04
C PHE A 122 4.20 -0.83 -15.35
N SER A 123 4.99 -0.70 -14.29
CA SER A 123 5.47 -1.80 -13.46
C SER A 123 5.14 -1.49 -12.00
N TRP A 124 5.15 -2.49 -11.13
CA TRP A 124 4.94 -2.23 -9.70
C TRP A 124 6.22 -1.65 -9.07
N PHE A 125 7.36 -2.26 -9.35
CA PHE A 125 8.70 -1.82 -8.97
C PHE A 125 9.64 -1.77 -10.18
N VAL A 126 9.71 -2.85 -10.96
CA VAL A 126 10.63 -2.97 -12.10
C VAL A 126 9.99 -3.73 -13.25
N GLU A 127 10.45 -3.49 -14.47
CA GLU A 127 9.92 -4.19 -15.64
C GLU A 127 10.01 -5.72 -15.49
N GLY A 128 8.87 -6.40 -15.67
CA GLY A 128 8.78 -7.86 -15.59
C GLY A 128 8.57 -8.43 -14.18
N ASP A 129 8.36 -7.59 -13.16
CA ASP A 129 8.04 -8.03 -11.81
C ASP A 129 6.76 -8.89 -11.76
N PHE A 130 5.72 -8.55 -12.52
CA PHE A 130 4.51 -9.34 -12.65
C PHE A 130 4.68 -10.49 -13.64
N PHE A 131 4.15 -11.65 -13.27
CA PHE A 131 4.21 -12.85 -14.09
C PHE A 131 3.21 -12.78 -15.26
N ALA A 132 3.70 -12.93 -16.49
CA ALA A 132 2.86 -12.99 -17.69
C ALA A 132 2.43 -14.42 -18.01
N PHE A 133 1.14 -14.63 -18.26
CA PHE A 133 0.60 -15.93 -18.71
C PHE A 133 0.85 -16.21 -20.20
N ASN A 134 1.99 -15.78 -20.75
CA ASN A 134 2.30 -15.89 -22.18
C ASN A 134 2.44 -17.34 -22.68
N PHE A 135 2.61 -18.30 -21.76
CA PHE A 135 2.59 -19.73 -22.09
C PHE A 135 1.19 -20.25 -22.44
N LEU A 136 0.12 -19.52 -22.10
CA LEU A 136 -1.25 -19.86 -22.49
C LEU A 136 -1.57 -19.30 -23.88
N ALA A 137 -2.32 -20.09 -24.66
CA ALA A 137 -2.88 -19.61 -25.93
C ALA A 137 -3.69 -18.32 -25.72
N ASN A 138 -3.61 -17.40 -26.69
CA ASN A 138 -4.29 -16.10 -26.60
C ASN A 138 -5.81 -16.24 -26.43
N SER A 139 -6.43 -17.21 -27.10
CA SER A 139 -7.86 -17.53 -26.96
C SER A 139 -8.23 -17.90 -25.53
N LEU A 140 -7.41 -18.71 -24.85
CA LEU A 140 -7.62 -19.10 -23.46
C LEU A 140 -7.45 -17.91 -22.51
N ARG A 141 -6.45 -17.05 -22.73
CA ARG A 141 -6.27 -15.81 -21.93
C ARG A 141 -7.50 -14.91 -22.02
N LEU A 142 -8.04 -14.71 -23.24
CA LEU A 142 -9.25 -13.92 -23.46
C LEU A 142 -10.48 -14.55 -22.81
N GLN A 143 -10.61 -15.89 -22.85
CA GLN A 143 -11.70 -16.59 -22.15
C GLN A 143 -11.61 -16.41 -20.64
N LEU A 144 -10.43 -16.61 -20.04
CA LEU A 144 -10.22 -16.40 -18.60
C LEU A 144 -10.51 -14.95 -18.21
N LEU A 145 -10.10 -13.99 -19.03
CA LEU A 145 -10.40 -12.58 -18.84
C LEU A 145 -11.91 -12.33 -18.84
N ASN A 146 -12.63 -12.82 -19.84
CA ASN A 146 -14.09 -12.67 -19.93
C ASN A 146 -14.81 -13.31 -18.73
N ILE A 147 -14.41 -14.52 -18.34
CA ILE A 147 -14.96 -15.21 -17.15
C ILE A 147 -14.73 -14.37 -15.90
N SER A 148 -13.51 -13.88 -15.70
CA SER A 148 -13.16 -13.05 -14.55
C SER A 148 -13.94 -11.73 -14.52
N ALA A 149 -14.19 -11.12 -15.69
CA ALA A 149 -14.97 -9.90 -15.82
C ALA A 149 -16.46 -10.13 -15.50
N VAL A 150 -17.04 -11.23 -15.98
CA VAL A 150 -18.43 -11.60 -15.66
C VAL A 150 -18.59 -11.87 -14.16
N LEU A 151 -17.66 -12.62 -13.55
CA LEU A 151 -17.65 -12.86 -12.10
C LEU A 151 -17.51 -11.57 -11.30
N PHE A 152 -16.61 -10.68 -11.72
CA PHE A 152 -16.45 -9.36 -11.13
C PHE A 152 -17.76 -8.57 -11.17
N LEU A 153 -18.36 -8.41 -12.36
CA LEU A 153 -19.62 -7.69 -12.53
C LEU A 153 -20.76 -8.31 -11.70
N PHE A 154 -20.87 -9.63 -11.67
CA PHE A 154 -21.85 -10.33 -10.85
C PHE A 154 -21.71 -9.99 -9.36
N ILE A 155 -20.48 -10.04 -8.81
CA ILE A 155 -20.21 -9.68 -7.41
C ILE A 155 -20.58 -8.22 -7.14
N GLN A 156 -20.25 -7.30 -8.05
CA GLN A 156 -20.59 -5.87 -7.91
C GLN A 156 -22.10 -5.63 -7.96
N ILE A 157 -22.83 -6.31 -8.85
CA ILE A 157 -24.30 -6.25 -8.91
C ILE A 157 -24.91 -6.78 -7.60
N CYS A 158 -24.42 -7.91 -7.07
CA CYS A 158 -24.88 -8.43 -5.78
C CYS A 158 -24.60 -7.45 -4.63
N TYR A 159 -23.45 -6.78 -4.63
CA TYR A 159 -23.12 -5.76 -3.65
C TYR A 159 -24.08 -4.57 -3.72
N LEU A 160 -24.31 -4.02 -4.92
CA LEU A 160 -25.23 -2.90 -5.13
C LEU A 160 -26.67 -3.28 -4.77
N GLY A 161 -27.14 -4.45 -5.22
CA GLY A 161 -28.47 -4.96 -4.88
C GLY A 161 -28.68 -5.10 -3.38
N ARG A 162 -27.65 -5.56 -2.64
CA ARG A 162 -27.68 -5.58 -1.18
C ARG A 162 -27.79 -4.18 -0.58
N GLU A 163 -27.01 -3.22 -1.06
CA GLU A 163 -27.05 -1.85 -0.53
C GLU A 163 -28.41 -1.18 -0.81
N ILE A 164 -29.00 -1.40 -1.99
CA ILE A 164 -30.36 -0.95 -2.32
C ILE A 164 -31.40 -1.61 -1.40
N PHE A 165 -31.33 -2.93 -1.22
CA PHE A 165 -32.24 -3.66 -0.33
C PHE A 165 -32.20 -3.11 1.10
N ARG A 166 -31.01 -2.76 1.60
CA ARG A 166 -30.85 -2.16 2.93
C ARG A 166 -31.49 -0.79 3.02
N LEU A 167 -31.33 0.04 2.00
CA LEU A 167 -31.98 1.35 1.94
C LEU A 167 -33.49 1.23 1.97
N ASN A 168 -34.04 0.28 1.23
CA ASN A 168 -35.47 -0.01 1.22
C ASN A 168 -35.97 -0.54 2.58
N LYS A 169 -35.10 -1.14 3.40
CA LYS A 169 -35.40 -1.55 4.79
C LYS A 169 -35.17 -0.44 5.82
N GLY A 170 -34.93 0.79 5.39
CA GLY A 170 -34.74 1.94 6.28
C GLY A 170 -33.38 2.00 6.97
N SER A 171 -32.39 1.21 6.50
CA SER A 171 -31.02 1.33 7.01
C SER A 171 -30.38 2.63 6.53
N SER A 172 -29.57 3.27 7.38
CA SER A 172 -28.83 4.47 7.02
C SER A 172 -27.69 4.20 6.04
N ILE A 173 -27.41 5.15 5.14
CA ILE A 173 -26.25 5.09 4.26
C ILE A 173 -24.99 5.37 5.07
N SER A 174 -24.07 4.40 5.09
CA SER A 174 -22.73 4.64 5.60
C SER A 174 -21.87 5.35 4.53
N ILE A 175 -21.90 6.69 4.54
CA ILE A 175 -21.11 7.52 3.63
C ILE A 175 -19.62 7.12 3.65
N PRO A 176 -18.94 6.98 4.81
CA PRO A 176 -17.52 6.65 4.83
C PRO A 176 -17.20 5.29 4.19
N LYS A 177 -18.09 4.30 4.34
CA LYS A 177 -17.94 2.96 3.78
C LYS A 177 -18.08 3.00 2.25
N ASN A 178 -19.11 3.68 1.75
CA ASN A 178 -19.36 3.75 0.31
C ASN A 178 -18.33 4.62 -0.41
N LEU A 179 -17.84 5.70 0.21
CA LEU A 179 -16.70 6.47 -0.31
C LEU A 179 -15.41 5.64 -0.37
N LEU A 180 -15.14 4.80 0.64
CA LEU A 180 -13.99 3.88 0.57
C LEU A 180 -14.15 2.89 -0.59
N TYR A 181 -15.34 2.31 -0.73
CA TYR A 181 -15.63 1.32 -1.77
C TYR A 181 -15.48 1.94 -3.17
N LEU A 182 -16.08 3.12 -3.38
CA LEU A 182 -15.95 3.87 -4.63
C LEU A 182 -14.49 4.28 -4.89
N GLY A 183 -13.79 4.81 -3.88
CA GLY A 183 -12.37 5.14 -4.00
C GLY A 183 -11.53 3.93 -4.39
N THR A 184 -11.76 2.78 -3.76
CA THR A 184 -11.07 1.53 -4.11
C THR A 184 -11.31 1.15 -5.57
N PHE A 185 -12.56 1.21 -6.04
CA PHE A 185 -12.89 0.95 -7.43
C PHE A 185 -12.17 1.92 -8.38
N LEU A 186 -12.28 3.23 -8.13
CA LEU A 186 -11.69 4.25 -9.00
C LEU A 186 -10.16 4.12 -9.08
N CYS A 187 -9.48 3.82 -7.97
CA CYS A 187 -8.03 3.72 -7.98
C CYS A 187 -7.55 2.42 -8.62
N TRP A 188 -8.12 1.27 -8.24
CA TRP A 188 -7.65 -0.03 -8.74
C TRP A 188 -8.11 -0.30 -10.17
N TYR A 189 -9.41 -0.12 -10.45
CA TYR A 189 -9.94 -0.33 -11.79
C TYR A 189 -9.50 0.79 -12.73
N GLY A 190 -9.55 2.04 -12.29
CA GLY A 190 -9.10 3.19 -13.09
C GLY A 190 -7.60 3.15 -13.38
N GLY A 191 -6.77 2.88 -12.37
CA GLY A 191 -5.32 2.85 -12.50
C GLY A 191 -4.77 1.70 -13.35
N ILE A 192 -5.36 0.50 -13.24
CA ILE A 192 -4.81 -0.72 -13.85
C ILE A 192 -5.59 -1.19 -15.10
N VAL A 193 -6.92 -1.04 -15.10
CA VAL A 193 -7.78 -1.60 -16.16
C VAL A 193 -8.11 -0.56 -17.22
N LEU A 194 -8.52 0.65 -16.81
CA LEU A 194 -8.91 1.72 -17.74
C LEU A 194 -7.70 2.50 -18.28
N SER A 195 -6.61 2.55 -17.52
CA SER A 195 -5.38 3.22 -17.92
C SER A 195 -4.29 2.21 -18.27
N ASN A 196 -3.36 2.64 -19.12
CA ASN A 196 -2.11 1.95 -19.40
C ASN A 196 -0.95 2.94 -19.34
N GLY A 197 -0.96 3.86 -18.37
CA GLY A 197 0.06 4.88 -18.20
C GLY A 197 0.66 4.86 -16.81
N ASP A 198 1.99 4.85 -16.75
CA ASP A 198 2.77 4.81 -15.51
C ASP A 198 2.38 5.92 -14.51
N LEU A 199 2.22 7.15 -14.99
CA LEU A 199 1.76 8.26 -14.17
C LEU A 199 0.39 8.00 -13.50
N THR A 200 -0.57 7.46 -14.26
CA THR A 200 -1.92 7.21 -13.73
C THR A 200 -1.87 6.10 -12.70
N PHE A 201 -1.15 5.02 -13.00
CA PHE A 201 -0.93 3.91 -12.08
C PHE A 201 -0.27 4.40 -10.79
N THR A 202 0.84 5.12 -10.88
CA THR A 202 1.57 5.66 -9.73
C THR A 202 0.68 6.57 -8.87
N ILE A 203 0.01 7.57 -9.44
CA ILE A 203 -0.85 8.48 -8.68
C ILE A 203 -1.98 7.71 -7.98
N THR A 204 -2.72 6.89 -8.72
CA THR A 204 -3.87 6.16 -8.18
C THR A 204 -3.46 5.11 -7.16
N ASN A 205 -2.35 4.42 -7.38
CA ASN A 205 -1.84 3.45 -6.43
C ASN A 205 -1.39 4.17 -5.16
N VAL A 206 -0.49 5.15 -5.28
CA VAL A 206 0.15 5.85 -4.16
C VAL A 206 -0.83 6.63 -3.29
N ILE A 207 -1.63 7.49 -3.90
CA ILE A 207 -2.53 8.37 -3.14
C ILE A 207 -3.58 7.56 -2.38
N CYS A 208 -4.09 6.48 -2.97
CA CYS A 208 -5.20 5.71 -2.39
C CYS A 208 -4.78 4.79 -1.25
N HIS A 209 -3.48 4.65 -0.96
CA HIS A 209 -3.00 3.90 0.19
C HIS A 209 -2.16 4.76 1.15
N GLY A 210 -1.22 5.55 0.63
CA GLY A 210 -0.25 6.29 1.45
C GLY A 210 -0.90 7.43 2.25
N LEU A 211 -1.74 8.24 1.61
CA LEU A 211 -2.44 9.33 2.32
C LEU A 211 -3.38 8.80 3.41
N PRO A 212 -4.26 7.79 3.16
CA PRO A 212 -5.04 7.19 4.22
C PRO A 212 -4.20 6.66 5.38
N TYR A 213 -3.03 6.09 5.11
CA TYR A 213 -2.14 5.56 6.14
C TYR A 213 -1.54 6.67 7.01
N ILE A 214 -0.95 7.70 6.38
CA ILE A 214 -0.40 8.87 7.08
C ILE A 214 -1.49 9.53 7.94
N ALA A 215 -2.69 9.72 7.39
CA ALA A 215 -3.82 10.28 8.11
C ALA A 215 -4.29 9.39 9.28
N LEU A 216 -4.27 8.07 9.11
CA LEU A 216 -4.62 7.11 10.15
C LEU A 216 -3.62 7.15 11.32
N VAL A 217 -2.32 7.16 11.02
CA VAL A 217 -1.26 7.26 12.04
C VAL A 217 -1.36 8.59 12.78
N TRP A 218 -1.45 9.70 12.06
CA TRP A 218 -1.61 11.02 12.67
C TRP A 218 -2.86 11.09 13.54
N GLY A 219 -4.01 10.63 13.04
CA GLY A 219 -5.26 10.63 13.78
C GLY A 219 -5.21 9.75 15.04
N PHE A 220 -4.45 8.65 15.01
CA PHE A 220 -4.20 7.84 16.19
C PHE A 220 -3.37 8.60 17.24
N GLU A 221 -2.26 9.22 16.85
CA GLU A 221 -1.41 9.99 17.77
C GLU A 221 -2.13 11.23 18.32
N ALA A 222 -2.94 11.91 17.50
CA ALA A 222 -3.81 13.02 17.91
C ALA A 222 -4.78 12.65 19.03
N LYS A 223 -5.34 11.44 18.96
CA LYS A 223 -6.24 10.93 20.01
C LYS A 223 -5.49 10.46 21.26
N LYS A 224 -4.33 9.83 21.09
CA LYS A 224 -3.50 9.33 22.19
C LYS A 224 -2.89 10.49 23.00
N ASN A 225 -2.53 11.58 22.34
CA ASN A 225 -1.85 12.72 22.94
C ASN A 225 -2.52 14.03 22.51
N ARG A 226 -3.24 14.68 23.43
CA ARG A 226 -3.95 15.96 23.17
C ARG A 226 -3.07 17.09 22.63
N SER A 227 -1.74 16.99 22.79
CA SER A 227 -0.82 17.96 22.21
C SER A 227 -0.71 17.86 20.69
N TRP A 228 -1.12 16.74 20.09
CA TRP A 228 -1.22 16.54 18.64
C TRP A 228 -2.60 16.99 18.17
N SER A 229 -2.68 18.08 17.40
CA SER A 229 -3.94 18.64 16.92
C SER A 229 -3.94 18.81 15.40
N PHE A 230 -5.09 18.59 14.78
CA PHE A 230 -5.31 18.91 13.37
C PHE A 230 -5.40 20.44 13.24
N GLY A 231 -4.38 21.06 12.63
CA GLY A 231 -4.30 22.51 12.46
C GLY A 231 -3.22 23.16 13.31
N GLY A 232 -1.96 23.02 12.88
CA GLY A 232 -0.83 23.67 13.53
C GLY A 232 0.53 23.21 13.00
N LYS A 233 1.59 23.84 13.51
CA LYS A 233 3.00 23.54 13.17
C LYS A 233 3.35 22.06 13.29
N LYS A 234 2.66 21.29 14.14
CA LYS A 234 2.98 19.88 14.40
C LYS A 234 2.65 18.94 13.24
N VAL A 235 1.52 19.16 12.52
CA VAL A 235 1.22 18.38 11.30
C VAL A 235 2.31 18.62 10.28
N VAL A 236 2.71 19.89 10.11
CA VAL A 236 3.78 20.27 9.18
C VAL A 236 5.11 19.64 9.61
N CYS A 237 5.49 19.71 10.89
CA CYS A 237 6.71 19.05 11.38
C CYS A 237 6.68 17.54 11.19
N PHE A 238 5.54 16.88 11.39
CA PHE A 238 5.40 15.45 11.15
C PHE A 238 5.56 15.11 9.67
N LEU A 239 4.86 15.80 8.78
CA LEU A 239 4.98 15.59 7.34
C LEU A 239 6.39 15.90 6.84
N LEU A 240 7.02 16.98 7.32
CA LEU A 240 8.41 17.31 7.00
C LEU A 240 9.38 16.25 7.52
N PHE A 241 9.16 15.72 8.72
CA PHE A 241 9.99 14.64 9.27
C PHE A 241 9.91 13.38 8.40
N LEU A 242 8.70 12.97 8.00
CA LEU A 242 8.52 11.83 7.09
C LEU A 242 9.20 12.10 5.74
N PHE A 243 8.94 13.26 5.15
CA PHE A 243 9.53 13.66 3.88
C PHE A 243 11.06 13.65 3.92
N LEU A 244 11.68 14.15 5.00
CA LEU A 244 13.15 14.16 5.11
C LEU A 244 13.74 12.75 5.16
N LEU A 245 13.12 11.83 5.90
CA LEU A 245 13.58 10.43 5.93
C LEU A 245 13.42 9.76 4.56
N SER A 246 12.28 9.99 3.90
CA SER A 246 12.03 9.47 2.56
C SER A 246 12.94 10.06 1.50
N PHE A 247 13.24 11.36 1.59
CA PHE A 247 14.16 12.02 0.67
C PHE A 247 15.58 11.45 0.82
N VAL A 248 16.02 11.17 2.06
CA VAL A 248 17.30 10.51 2.30
C VAL A 248 17.29 9.08 1.78
N GLU A 249 16.24 8.30 2.05
CA GLU A 249 16.13 6.91 1.55
C GLU A 249 16.18 6.86 0.02
N GLU A 250 15.34 7.66 -0.65
CA GLU A 250 15.29 7.69 -2.11
C GLU A 250 16.57 8.27 -2.72
N GLY A 251 17.22 9.24 -2.06
CA GLY A 251 18.53 9.71 -2.50
C GLY A 251 19.60 8.63 -2.41
N VAL A 252 19.53 7.75 -1.40
CA VAL A 252 20.42 6.59 -1.29
C VAL A 252 20.09 5.56 -2.38
N TRP A 253 18.81 5.27 -2.65
CA TRP A 253 18.41 4.41 -3.75
C TRP A 253 18.88 4.91 -5.12
N ASP A 254 18.65 6.19 -5.41
CA ASP A 254 19.05 6.84 -6.66
C ASP A 254 20.57 6.80 -6.83
N PHE A 255 21.31 7.12 -5.77
CA PHE A 255 22.78 7.10 -5.77
C PHE A 255 23.39 5.71 -6.01
N PHE A 256 22.78 4.65 -5.47
CA PHE A 256 23.36 3.31 -5.49
C PHE A 256 22.78 2.37 -6.57
N VAL A 257 21.55 2.60 -7.02
CA VAL A 257 20.78 1.61 -7.80
C VAL A 257 20.11 2.22 -9.03
N TRP A 258 19.31 3.28 -8.87
CA TRP A 258 18.41 3.73 -9.95
C TRP A 258 19.09 4.67 -10.95
N ASP A 259 19.85 5.66 -10.47
CA ASP A 259 20.48 6.68 -11.32
C ASP A 259 19.48 7.47 -12.21
N GLU A 260 18.25 7.70 -11.72
CA GLU A 260 17.11 8.23 -12.49
C GLU A 260 16.83 9.73 -12.24
N HIS A 261 17.01 10.23 -11.01
CA HIS A 261 16.57 11.58 -10.59
C HIS A 261 17.72 12.48 -10.12
N LYS A 262 18.81 12.49 -10.89
CA LYS A 262 20.06 13.23 -10.59
C LYS A 262 19.85 14.70 -10.29
N GLU A 263 18.91 15.34 -10.99
CA GLU A 263 18.55 16.74 -10.78
C GLU A 263 17.99 17.02 -9.38
N LEU A 264 17.47 16.01 -8.69
CA LEU A 264 16.95 16.12 -7.32
C LEU A 264 18.04 15.83 -6.26
N PHE A 265 19.01 14.95 -6.57
CA PHE A 265 19.99 14.43 -5.61
C PHE A 265 21.45 14.88 -5.86
N LEU A 266 21.63 16.12 -6.31
CA LEU A 266 22.94 16.78 -6.48
C LEU A 266 23.86 16.18 -7.57
N GLY A 267 23.33 15.35 -8.46
CA GLY A 267 24.04 14.90 -9.66
C GLY A 267 25.29 14.02 -9.43
N VAL A 268 25.44 13.41 -8.25
CA VAL A 268 26.61 12.58 -7.95
C VAL A 268 26.38 11.16 -8.45
N THR A 269 27.09 10.75 -9.50
CA THR A 269 27.04 9.38 -10.04
C THR A 269 28.22 8.57 -9.48
N TYR A 270 27.97 7.36 -8.99
CA TYR A 270 29.01 6.39 -8.61
C TYR A 270 29.07 5.22 -9.62
N PRO A 271 30.17 4.44 -9.71
CA PRO A 271 30.29 3.35 -10.67
C PRO A 271 29.29 2.22 -10.38
N LEU A 272 28.87 1.54 -11.44
CA LEU A 272 28.08 0.30 -11.37
C LEU A 272 28.69 -0.67 -10.34
N PHE A 273 27.97 -0.91 -9.26
CA PHE A 273 28.40 -1.88 -8.24
C PHE A 273 28.46 -3.28 -8.82
N ASP A 274 29.44 -4.08 -8.36
CA ASP A 274 29.48 -5.50 -8.67
C ASP A 274 28.16 -6.17 -8.25
N LYS A 275 27.69 -7.13 -9.05
CA LYS A 275 26.49 -7.92 -8.79
C LYS A 275 26.51 -8.55 -7.40
N ASN A 276 27.69 -8.88 -6.86
CA ASN A 276 27.80 -9.41 -5.51
C ASN A 276 27.46 -8.39 -4.41
N ILE A 277 27.77 -7.11 -4.63
CA ILE A 277 27.40 -6.02 -3.70
C ILE A 277 25.89 -5.78 -3.76
N LEU A 278 25.29 -5.79 -4.95
CA LEU A 278 23.85 -5.59 -5.12
C LEU A 278 23.00 -6.66 -4.41
N LYS A 279 23.51 -7.89 -4.25
CA LYS A 279 22.87 -8.96 -3.45
C LYS A 279 22.68 -8.60 -1.98
N ILE A 280 23.46 -7.66 -1.47
CA ILE A 280 23.38 -7.19 -0.08
C ILE A 280 22.71 -5.81 -0.05
N LEU A 281 23.14 -4.92 -0.94
CA LEU A 281 22.71 -3.53 -0.97
C LEU A 281 21.22 -3.39 -1.28
N VAL A 282 20.70 -4.04 -2.32
CA VAL A 282 19.28 -3.92 -2.68
C VAL A 282 18.37 -4.43 -1.55
N PRO A 283 18.57 -5.65 -0.99
CA PRO A 283 17.82 -6.09 0.18
C PRO A 283 17.94 -5.16 1.38
N PHE A 284 19.12 -4.61 1.64
CA PHE A 284 19.33 -3.64 2.72
C PHE A 284 18.47 -2.40 2.55
N LEU A 285 18.45 -1.83 1.35
CA LEU A 285 17.65 -0.65 1.04
C LEU A 285 16.14 -0.93 1.07
N THR A 286 15.69 -2.17 0.82
CA THR A 286 14.26 -2.53 0.96
C THR A 286 13.79 -2.79 2.40
N ILE A 287 14.69 -2.77 3.40
CA ILE A 287 14.34 -3.06 4.79
C ILE A 287 13.19 -2.18 5.29
N PRO A 288 13.18 -0.85 5.11
CA PRO A 288 12.07 -0.01 5.59
C PRO A 288 10.71 -0.48 5.04
N GLN A 289 10.64 -0.68 3.72
CA GLN A 289 9.42 -1.10 3.02
C GLN A 289 8.96 -2.50 3.44
N MET A 290 9.85 -3.49 3.43
CA MET A 290 9.50 -4.87 3.82
C MET A 290 9.12 -4.97 5.30
N THR A 291 9.83 -4.24 6.17
CA THR A 291 9.55 -4.20 7.60
C THR A 291 8.20 -3.55 7.86
N HIS A 292 7.87 -2.47 7.15
CA HIS A 292 6.55 -1.85 7.22
C HIS A 292 5.44 -2.85 6.88
N TYR A 293 5.52 -3.55 5.75
CA TYR A 293 4.51 -4.54 5.36
C TYR A 293 4.31 -5.62 6.42
N PHE A 294 5.41 -6.07 7.03
CA PHE A 294 5.38 -7.08 8.07
C PHE A 294 4.79 -6.56 9.39
N LEU A 295 5.32 -5.44 9.91
CA LEU A 295 4.88 -4.86 11.19
C LEU A 295 3.42 -4.45 11.17
N ASP A 296 2.94 -3.93 10.04
CA ASP A 296 1.57 -3.48 9.89
C ASP A 296 0.54 -4.60 10.05
N ALA A 297 0.91 -5.84 9.74
CA ALA A 297 0.07 -7.01 9.98
C ALA A 297 -0.16 -7.27 11.49
N PHE A 298 0.65 -6.70 12.38
CA PHE A 298 0.58 -6.87 13.83
C PHE A 298 0.05 -5.62 14.55
N ILE A 299 0.51 -4.42 14.20
CA ILE A 299 0.16 -3.19 14.95
C ILE A 299 -1.32 -2.79 14.84
N TRP A 300 -2.01 -3.25 13.79
CA TRP A 300 -3.43 -2.95 13.56
C TRP A 300 -4.38 -4.11 13.91
N ARG A 301 -3.86 -5.23 14.43
CA ARG A 301 -4.71 -6.33 14.91
C ARG A 301 -5.39 -5.91 16.22
N LEU A 302 -6.71 -5.81 16.17
CA LEU A 302 -7.60 -5.67 17.33
C LEU A 302 -7.83 -7.08 17.89
N SER A 303 -6.93 -7.58 18.71
CA SER A 303 -6.99 -8.96 19.20
C SER A 303 -7.53 -9.08 20.63
N LYS A 304 -7.59 -8.00 21.42
CA LYS A 304 -8.17 -8.02 22.77
C LYS A 304 -8.90 -6.70 23.13
N PRO A 305 -9.93 -6.74 24.01
CA PRO A 305 -10.58 -5.53 24.55
C PRO A 305 -9.65 -4.58 25.32
N GLN A 306 -8.44 -5.02 25.65
CA GLN A 306 -7.39 -4.24 26.31
C GLN A 306 -6.33 -3.71 25.32
N ASP A 307 -6.51 -3.91 24.02
CA ASP A 307 -5.62 -3.34 23.02
C ASP A 307 -5.91 -1.84 22.89
N HIS A 308 -4.88 -1.01 23.06
CA HIS A 308 -4.99 0.45 22.93
C HIS A 308 -5.52 0.92 21.58
N VAL A 309 -5.38 0.10 20.54
CA VAL A 309 -5.94 0.40 19.22
C VAL A 309 -7.46 0.35 19.24
N SER A 310 -8.05 -0.59 19.99
CA SER A 310 -9.50 -0.58 20.23
C SER A 310 -9.90 0.62 21.07
N ASP A 311 -9.22 0.89 22.18
CA ASP A 311 -9.62 1.97 23.09
C ASP A 311 -9.62 3.32 22.37
N VAL A 312 -8.60 3.61 21.57
CA VAL A 312 -8.44 4.90 20.87
C VAL A 312 -9.32 5.01 19.62
N LEU A 313 -9.55 3.92 18.89
CA LEU A 313 -10.41 3.95 17.69
C LEU A 313 -11.91 3.86 18.03
N VAL A 314 -12.25 3.26 19.17
CA VAL A 314 -13.63 3.01 19.63
C VAL A 314 -14.10 4.03 20.66
N SER A 315 -13.22 4.76 21.37
CA SER A 315 -13.65 5.82 22.29
C SER A 315 -14.40 6.92 21.50
N GLU A 316 -15.72 6.84 21.55
CA GLU A 316 -16.63 7.95 21.29
C GLU A 316 -16.34 9.04 22.32
N HIS A 317 -16.48 10.29 21.88
CA HIS A 317 -16.35 11.57 22.60
C HIS A 317 -15.12 12.39 22.21
N ALA A 318 -15.43 13.62 21.75
CA ALA A 318 -14.57 14.69 21.23
C ALA A 318 -14.17 14.59 19.74
N VAL A 319 -15.17 14.71 18.86
CA VAL A 319 -15.09 15.73 17.80
C VAL A 319 -16.04 16.84 18.19
#